data_AF-A0A660NMN9-F1
#
_entry.id   AF-A0A660NMN9-F1
#
_cell.length_a   1.000
_cell.length_b   1.000
_cell.length_c   1.000
_cell.angle_alpha   90.00
_cell.angle_beta   90.00
_cell.angle_gamma   90.00
#
_symmetry.space_group_name_H-M   'P 1'
#
loop_
_entity.id
_entity.type
_entity.pdbx_description
1 polymer ?
#
loop_
_entity_poly.entity_id
_entity_poly.type
_entity_poly.pdbx_seq_one_letter_code
_entity_poly.pdbx_strand_id
1 'polypeptide(L)' 'MENDLVLVIFGSFLGLLLLGAPIVVALAASALAGYWTLGIDPISMVQTAYTSVGSFPLMALPAFVLAGALMEA' A
#
# COMPACT_ATOMS: atom_id res chain seq x y z
N MET A 1 -0.61 -6.36 22.90
CA MET A 1 0.00 -6.59 21.58
C MET A 1 -0.91 -6.07 20.46
N GLU A 2 -2.08 -6.66 20.23
CA GLU A 2 -3.00 -6.14 19.19
C GLU A 2 -3.51 -4.72 19.46
N ASN A 3 -3.85 -4.42 20.72
CA ASN A 3 -4.31 -3.09 21.10
C ASN A 3 -3.22 -2.01 20.93
N ASP A 4 -1.96 -2.37 21.14
CA ASP A 4 -0.83 -1.44 20.99
C ASP A 4 -0.61 -1.08 19.52
N LEU A 5 -0.75 -2.07 18.64
CA LEU A 5 -0.65 -1.89 17.19
C LEU A 5 -1.78 -1.02 16.65
N VAL A 6 -3.01 -1.26 17.10
CA VAL A 6 -4.17 -0.43 16.74
C VAL A 6 -3.94 1.01 17.18
N LEU A 7 -3.48 1.25 18.41
CA LEU A 7 -3.19 2.59 18.91
C LEU A 7 -2.10 3.29 18.09
N VAL A 8 -1.05 2.58 17.68
CA VAL A 8 0.04 3.18 16.90
C VAL A 8 -0.43 3.54 15.50
N ILE A 9 -1.09 2.63 14.77
CA ILE A 9 -1.53 2.90 13.40
C ILE A 9 -2.61 3.99 13.40
N PHE A 10 -3.64 3.86 14.24
CA PHE A 10 -4.76 4.80 14.25
C PHE A 10 -4.36 6.16 14.83
N GLY A 11 -3.55 6.17 15.89
CA GLY A 11 -3.04 7.38 16.53
C GLY A 11 -2.09 8.17 15.63
N SER A 12 -1.16 7.49 14.95
CA SER A 12 -0.26 8.15 14.01
C SER A 12 -1.00 8.67 12.77
N PHE A 13 -1.96 7.90 12.24
CA PHE A 13 -2.79 8.33 11.12
C PHE A 13 -3.61 9.59 11.44
N LEU A 14 -4.34 9.59 12.56
CA LEU A 14 -5.11 10.76 13.00
C LEU A 14 -4.20 11.94 13.32
N GLY A 15 -3.06 11.71 13.98
CA GLY A 15 -2.08 12.76 14.26
C GLY A 15 -1.58 13.43 12.98
N LEU A 16 -1.24 12.66 11.94
CA LEU A 16 -0.79 13.19 10.66
C LEU A 16 -1.90 13.94 9.90
N LEU A 17 -3.14 13.46 9.97
CA LEU A 17 -4.29 14.17 9.38
C LEU A 17 -4.57 15.50 10.08
N LEU A 18 -4.49 15.55 11.42
CA LEU A 18 -4.67 16.79 12.18
C LEU A 18 -3.58 17.82 11.88
N LEU A 19 -2.37 17.37 11.55
CA LEU A 19 -1.28 18.23 11.06
C LEU A 19 -1.47 18.69 9.60
N GLY A 20 -2.52 18.24 8.91
CA GLY A 20 -2.80 18.60 7.52
C GLY A 20 -1.97 17.85 6.50
N ALA A 21 -1.36 16.71 6.86
CA ALA A 21 -0.61 15.90 5.92
C ALA A 21 -1.56 15.32 4.83
N PRO A 22 -1.11 15.18 3.57
CA PRO A 22 -1.88 14.50 2.54
C PRO A 22 -2.24 13.08 2.98
N ILE A 23 -3.48 12.65 2.71
CA ILE A 23 -4.04 11.37 3.19
C ILE A 23 -3.13 10.18 2.85
N VAL A 24 -2.55 10.18 1.64
CA VAL A 24 -1.65 9.10 1.17
C VAL A 24 -0.38 9.03 2.03
N VAL A 25 0.19 10.19 2.39
CA VAL A 25 1.38 10.27 3.26
C VAL A 25 1.04 9.80 4.67
N ALA A 26 -0.11 10.20 5.19
CA ALA A 26 -0.58 9.78 6.51
C ALA A 26 -0.75 8.25 6.59
N LEU A 27 -1.37 7.64 5.58
CA LEU A 27 -1.52 6.19 5.46
C LEU A 27 -0.16 5.48 5.41
N ALA A 28 0.72 5.89 4.49
CA ALA A 28 2.02 5.25 4.32
C ALA A 28 2.89 5.34 5.59
N ALA A 29 2.93 6.49 6.24
CA ALA A 29 3.69 6.68 7.48
C ALA A 29 3.08 5.89 8.65
N SER A 30 1.75 5.83 8.78
CA SER A 30 1.10 5.03 9.82
C SER A 30 1.32 3.52 9.65
N ALA A 31 1.34 3.03 8.40
CA ALA A 31 1.67 1.65 8.09
C ALA A 31 3.12 1.34 8.46
N LEU A 32 4.06 2.22 8.11
CA LEU A 32 5.47 2.07 8.43
C LEU A 32 5.73 2.09 9.95
N ALA A 33 4.99 2.93 10.70
CA ALA A 33 5.00 2.90 12.16
C ALA A 33 4.52 1.55 12.72
N GLY A 34 3.47 0.96 12.13
CA GLY A 34 3.00 -0.38 12.46
C GLY A 34 4.07 -1.47 12.23
N TYR A 35 4.75 -1.44 11.08
CA TYR A 35 5.86 -2.37 10.79
C TYR A 35 6.99 -2.25 11.83
N TRP A 36 7.32 -1.02 12.24
CA TRP A 36 8.33 -0.76 13.26
C TRP A 36 7.94 -1.38 14.61
N THR A 37 6.67 -1.31 15.01
CA THR A 37 6.19 -1.92 16.26
C THR A 37 6.21 -3.44 16.24
N LEU A 38 6.03 -4.04 15.07
CA LEU A 38 6.07 -5.48 14.87
C LEU A 38 7.49 -6.02 14.69
N GLY A 39 8.50 -5.14 14.58
CA GLY A 39 9.87 -5.54 14.26
C GLY A 39 10.01 -6.16 12.87
N ILE A 40 9.07 -5.90 11.98
CA ILE A 40 9.12 -6.36 10.59
C ILE A 40 10.01 -5.39 9.81
N ASP A 41 10.89 -5.93 8.97
CA ASP A 41 11.76 -5.14 8.12
C ASP A 41 10.92 -4.19 7.23
N PRO A 42 11.19 -2.86 7.23
CA PRO A 42 10.51 -1.92 6.35
C PRO A 42 10.57 -2.29 4.85
N ILE A 43 11.60 -3.06 4.44
CA ILE A 43 11.70 -3.59 3.07
C ILE A 43 10.48 -4.43 2.68
N SER A 44 9.87 -5.15 3.63
CA SER A 44 8.68 -5.97 3.39
C SER A 44 7.48 -5.15 2.92
N MET A 45 7.38 -3.87 3.34
CA MET A 45 6.33 -2.96 2.85
C MET A 45 6.52 -2.65 1.36
N VAL A 46 7.76 -2.42 0.93
CA VAL A 46 8.10 -2.18 -0.49
C VAL A 46 7.83 -3.42 -1.33
N GLN A 47 8.19 -4.61 -0.81
CA GLN A 47 7.90 -5.87 -1.48
C GLN A 47 6.39 -6.11 -1.65
N THR A 48 5.59 -5.76 -0.64
CA THR A 48 4.12 -5.84 -0.71
C THR A 48 3.57 -4.88 -1.76
N ALA A 49 4.04 -3.64 -1.79
CA ALA A 49 3.67 -2.65 -2.80
C ALA A 49 4.04 -3.11 -4.22
N TYR A 50 5.24 -3.65 -4.41
CA TYR A 50 5.68 -4.16 -5.71
C TYR A 50 4.85 -5.35 -6.19
N THR A 51 4.56 -6.30 -5.30
CA THR A 51 3.72 -7.47 -5.62
C THR A 51 2.29 -7.06 -5.97
N SER A 52 1.80 -5.96 -5.37
CA SER A 52 0.48 -5.39 -5.69
C SER A 52 0.41 -4.86 -7.14
N VAL A 53 1.49 -4.28 -7.64
CA VAL A 53 1.61 -3.78 -9.03
C VAL A 53 1.71 -4.95 -10.02
N GLY A 54 2.39 -6.03 -9.63
CA GLY A 54 2.46 -7.27 -10.41
C GLY A 54 1.17 -8.08 -10.43
N SER A 55 0.06 -7.57 -9.87
CA SER A 55 -1.21 -8.28 -9.82
C SER A 55 -1.75 -8.52 -11.23
N PHE A 56 -2.28 -9.73 -11.43
CA PHE A 56 -2.85 -10.22 -12.68
C PHE A 56 -3.79 -9.22 -13.40
N PRO A 57 -4.63 -8.41 -12.71
CA PRO A 57 -5.47 -7.40 -13.36
C PRO A 57 -4.70 -6.30 -14.11
N LEU A 58 -3.56 -5.84 -13.58
CA LEU A 58 -2.77 -4.77 -14.20
C LEU A 58 -2.01 -5.24 -15.45
N MET A 59 -1.61 -6.52 -15.49
CA MET A 59 -1.04 -7.14 -16.70
C MET A 59 -2.11 -7.63 -17.68
N ALA A 60 -3.30 -7.99 -17.20
CA ALA A 60 -4.42 -8.42 -18.03
C ALA A 60 -4.98 -7.28 -18.87
N LEU A 61 -5.01 -6.03 -18.37
CA LEU A 61 -5.52 -4.86 -19.10
C LEU A 61 -4.76 -4.61 -20.43
N PRO A 62 -3.43 -4.46 -20.44
CA PRO A 62 -2.66 -4.32 -21.67
C PRO A 62 -2.79 -5.53 -22.60
N ALA A 63 -2.79 -6.74 -22.04
CA ALA A 63 -2.93 -7.98 -22.81
C ALA A 63 -4.32 -8.11 -23.45
N PHE A 64 -5.39 -7.65 -22.78
CA PHE A 64 -6.74 -7.60 -23.33
C PHE A 64 -6.84 -6.60 -24.48
N VAL A 65 -6.26 -5.42 -24.32
CA VAL A 65 -6.21 -4.39 -25.38
C VAL A 65 -5.43 -4.89 -26.58
N LEU A 66 -4.28 -5.55 -26.35
CA LEU A 66 -3.46 -6.14 -27.42
C LEU A 66 -4.17 -7.30 -28.14
N ALA A 67 -4.83 -8.19 -27.39
CA ALA A 67 -5.63 -9.26 -27.96
C ALA A 67 -6.80 -8.72 -28.79
N GLY A 68 -7.48 -7.67 -28.33
CA GLY A 68 -8.51 -6.98 -29.09
C GLY A 68 -8.00 -6.44 -30.43
N ALA A 69 -6.86 -5.74 -30.43
CA ALA A 69 -6.25 -5.23 -31.65
C ALA A 69 -5.83 -6.34 -32.63
N LEU A 70 -5.46 -7.52 -32.11
CA LEU A 70 -5.07 -8.68 -32.93
C LEU A 70 -6.29 -9.45 -33.48
N MET A 71 -7.45 -9.34 -32.84
CA MET A 71 -8.72 -9.92 -33.31
C MET A 71 -9.43 -9.03 -34.34
N GLU A 72 -9.10 -7.73 -34.38
CA GLU A 72 -9.58 -6.78 -35.40
C GLU A 72 -8.77 -6.83 -36.70
N ALA A 73 -7.55 -7.39 -36.67
CA ALA A 73 -6.68 -7.57 -37.83
C ALA A 73 -6.95 -8.90 -38.55
#